data_AF-A0A168GBB2-F1
#
_entry.id   AF-A0A168GBB2-F1
#
_cell.length_a   1.000
_cell.length_b   1.000
_cell.length_c   1.000
_cell.angle_alpha   90.00
_cell.angle_beta   90.00
_cell.angle_gamma   90.00
#
_symmetry.space_group_name_H-M   'P 1'
#
loop_
_entity.id
_entity.type
_entity.pdbx_description
1 polymer ?
#
loop_
_entity_poly.entity_id
_entity_poly.type
_entity_poly.pdbx_seq_one_letter_code
_entity_poly.pdbx_strand_id
1 'polypeptide(L)'
;MIRLLGSIPKKDDSRGDIITGIPAKGKPRLLLMGQRRSGKSSISSVVFHKLPPNETLFLESTARIQKDSMASFMEFQVWDFPGQIDVFETPNFDMEAIFGEIGALIWVIDAQDDYLEAVARLNTTILALQGNYPNINIEVFIHKVDGLSDDYKLDIQRDITIRIQDELSDHGFENAPVTFHLTSIYNHSIFEAFSKVIQKLIPRLGTLEAMLTNLCRTCRFEKAYLFDVMSKIYIATDSATADMASYEICSDYIDVIIDITEVYGTWQRSDESRKKLEGDPLNMKLEDQVGCATAESCLVLHDSNKPIMLREVDRYLALVAIMTDDSYEKMPLVNMNVETVVEGITEFFNITKPKTQDQQ
;
A
#
# COMPACT_ATOMS: atom_id res chain seq x y z
N MET A 1 -15.06 -18.67 -3.67
CA MET A 1 -13.66 -19.02 -3.28
C MET A 1 -12.78 -18.03 -4.01
N ILE A 2 -12.01 -17.24 -3.27
CA ILE A 2 -11.34 -16.07 -3.84
C ILE A 2 -10.27 -16.51 -4.85
N ARG A 3 -10.31 -15.95 -6.07
CA ARG A 3 -9.39 -16.29 -7.16
C ARG A 3 -8.00 -15.67 -7.00
N LEU A 4 -7.76 -14.93 -5.91
CA LEU A 4 -6.48 -14.34 -5.51
C LEU A 4 -5.29 -15.32 -5.61
N LEU A 5 -5.53 -16.63 -5.44
CA LEU A 5 -4.50 -17.67 -5.47
C LEU A 5 -4.53 -18.55 -6.74
N GLY A 6 -4.75 -17.95 -7.91
CA GLY A 6 -4.30 -18.57 -9.15
C GLY A 6 -2.78 -18.74 -9.12
N SER A 7 -2.31 -19.95 -8.78
CA SER A 7 -0.91 -20.42 -8.86
C SER A 7 0.16 -19.36 -8.56
N ILE A 8 0.55 -19.24 -7.29
CA ILE A 8 1.87 -18.71 -6.92
C ILE A 8 2.89 -19.61 -7.63
N PRO A 9 3.75 -19.11 -8.54
CA PRO A 9 4.84 -19.92 -9.05
C PRO A 9 5.74 -20.26 -7.87
N LYS A 10 5.86 -21.56 -7.56
CA LYS A 10 6.90 -22.06 -6.65
C LYS A 10 8.23 -21.51 -7.15
N LYS A 11 8.82 -20.61 -6.37
CA LYS A 11 10.16 -20.09 -6.61
C LYS A 11 11.10 -21.26 -6.34
N ASP A 12 11.53 -21.94 -7.40
CA ASP A 12 12.57 -22.95 -7.33
C ASP A 12 13.84 -22.26 -6.81
N ASP A 13 14.33 -22.77 -5.70
CA ASP A 13 15.51 -22.28 -5.01
C ASP A 13 16.75 -22.74 -5.78
N SER A 14 17.12 -22.00 -6.82
CA SER A 14 18.48 -22.04 -7.37
C SER A 14 18.71 -20.95 -8.42
N ARG A 15 19.85 -20.26 -8.24
CA ARG A 15 20.51 -19.24 -9.09
C ARG A 15 20.13 -17.80 -8.77
N GLY A 16 21.01 -17.18 -7.99
CA GLY A 16 21.13 -15.73 -7.90
C GLY A 16 21.57 -15.18 -9.24
N ASP A 17 20.64 -14.54 -9.94
CA ASP A 17 20.95 -13.64 -11.03
C ASP A 17 20.96 -12.20 -10.50
N ILE A 18 22.14 -11.61 -10.59
CA ILE A 18 22.42 -10.20 -10.33
C ILE A 18 21.68 -9.41 -11.41
N ILE A 19 20.52 -8.83 -11.08
CA ILE A 19 19.77 -7.99 -12.01
C ILE A 19 20.49 -6.64 -12.14
N THR A 20 21.39 -6.57 -13.12
CA THR A 20 21.81 -5.33 -13.78
C THR A 20 20.76 -4.98 -14.83
N GLY A 21 19.59 -4.53 -14.37
CA GLY A 21 18.50 -4.06 -15.23
C GLY A 21 18.47 -2.55 -15.28
N ILE A 22 18.62 -1.99 -16.49
CA ILE A 22 18.25 -0.60 -16.79
C ILE A 22 16.80 -0.41 -16.33
N PRO A 23 16.48 0.63 -15.53
CA PRO A 23 15.14 0.76 -14.97
C PRO A 23 14.13 0.96 -16.11
N ALA A 24 13.10 0.12 -16.12
CA ALA A 24 12.00 0.20 -17.08
C ALA A 24 11.34 1.58 -16.97
N LYS A 25 11.35 2.33 -18.08
CA LYS A 25 10.82 3.69 -18.15
C LYS A 25 9.32 3.71 -17.88
N GLY A 26 8.87 4.61 -17.00
CA GLY A 26 7.45 4.93 -16.79
C GLY A 26 6.78 4.29 -15.57
N LYS A 27 7.53 3.62 -14.69
CA LYS A 27 6.99 3.09 -13.43
C LYS A 27 7.21 4.09 -12.29
N PRO A 28 6.19 4.36 -11.44
CA PRO A 28 6.37 5.26 -10.30
C PRO A 28 7.42 4.70 -9.34
N ARG A 29 8.40 5.53 -8.98
CA ARG A 29 9.48 5.14 -8.07
C ARG A 29 9.28 5.76 -6.69
N LEU A 30 9.41 4.92 -5.67
CA LEU A 30 9.42 5.29 -4.26
C LEU A 30 10.85 5.24 -3.77
N LEU A 31 11.34 6.39 -3.32
CA LEU A 31 12.70 6.54 -2.84
C LEU A 31 12.70 6.58 -1.31
N LEU A 32 13.34 5.61 -0.66
CA LEU A 32 13.52 5.58 0.79
C LEU A 32 14.92 6.11 1.15
N MET A 33 14.96 7.26 1.82
CA MET A 33 16.18 7.90 2.30
C MET A 33 16.11 8.17 3.80
N GLY A 34 17.26 8.38 4.44
CA GLY A 34 17.35 8.77 5.85
C GLY A 34 18.63 8.28 6.53
N GLN A 35 18.81 8.70 7.79
CA GLN A 35 20.00 8.40 8.59
C GLN A 35 20.28 6.89 8.76
N ARG A 36 21.54 6.51 8.99
CA ARG A 36 21.90 5.11 9.31
C ARG A 36 21.12 4.63 10.54
N ARG A 37 20.60 3.39 10.49
CA ARG A 37 19.76 2.77 11.55
C ARG A 37 18.40 3.42 11.81
N SER A 38 17.93 4.31 10.93
CA SER A 38 16.58 4.90 11.00
C SER A 38 15.43 3.90 10.81
N GLY A 39 15.71 2.70 10.30
CA GLY A 39 14.69 1.64 10.11
C GLY A 39 14.16 1.49 8.68
N LYS A 40 14.69 2.23 7.70
CA LYS A 40 14.32 2.15 6.27
C LYS A 40 14.26 0.72 5.69
N SER A 41 15.29 -0.11 5.93
CA SER A 41 15.32 -1.49 5.42
C SER A 41 14.33 -2.40 6.16
N SER A 42 14.09 -2.15 7.45
CA SER A 42 13.04 -2.82 8.23
C SER A 42 11.65 -2.47 7.68
N ILE A 43 11.41 -1.19 7.36
CA ILE A 43 10.18 -0.73 6.73
C ILE A 43 9.95 -1.45 5.39
N SER A 44 10.96 -1.46 4.51
CA SER A 44 10.87 -2.15 3.21
C SER A 44 10.55 -3.64 3.38
N SER A 45 11.22 -4.29 4.33
CA SER A 45 11.03 -5.72 4.63
C SER A 45 9.64 -6.04 5.17
N VAL A 46 9.10 -5.24 6.09
CA VAL A 46 7.78 -5.48 6.70
C VAL A 46 6.67 -5.24 5.69
N VAL A 47 6.74 -4.13 4.94
CA VAL A 47 5.66 -3.74 4.02
C VAL A 47 5.67 -4.59 2.75
N PHE A 48 6.84 -4.90 2.19
CA PHE A 48 6.94 -5.51 0.87
C PHE A 48 7.24 -7.02 0.92
N HIS A 49 7.95 -7.50 1.94
CA HIS A 49 8.27 -8.92 2.07
C HIS A 49 7.40 -9.66 3.09
N LYS A 50 6.43 -8.97 3.71
CA LYS A 50 5.60 -9.50 4.80
C LYS A 50 6.42 -10.14 5.93
N LEU A 51 7.64 -9.63 6.16
CA LEU A 51 8.47 -10.11 7.24
C LEU A 51 7.89 -9.63 8.58
N PRO A 52 7.75 -10.52 9.58
CA PRO A 52 7.23 -10.11 10.87
C PRO A 52 8.18 -9.10 11.53
N PRO A 53 7.66 -8.05 12.20
CA PRO A 53 8.49 -6.98 12.77
C PRO A 53 9.59 -7.48 13.71
N ASN A 54 9.36 -8.58 14.43
CA ASN A 54 10.34 -9.17 15.35
C ASN A 54 11.59 -9.73 14.65
N GLU A 55 11.45 -10.19 13.41
CA GLU A 55 12.58 -10.72 12.63
C GLU A 55 13.44 -9.61 12.02
N THR A 56 12.91 -8.38 11.96
CA THR A 56 13.65 -7.23 11.40
C THR A 56 14.87 -6.82 12.22
N LEU A 57 14.94 -7.25 13.48
CA LEU A 57 16.10 -7.04 14.36
C LEU A 57 17.38 -7.73 13.84
N PHE A 58 17.22 -8.78 13.03
CA PHE A 58 18.32 -9.56 12.46
C PHE A 58 18.77 -9.07 11.08
N LEU A 59 18.17 -7.98 10.57
CA LEU A 59 18.58 -7.41 9.29
C LEU A 59 19.96 -6.78 9.39
N GLU A 60 20.84 -7.13 8.45
CA GLU A 60 22.16 -6.55 8.34
C GLU A 60 22.09 -5.09 7.85
N SER A 61 23.14 -4.31 8.16
CA SER A 61 23.23 -2.93 7.66
C SER A 61 23.36 -2.89 6.13
N THR A 62 22.44 -2.18 5.47
CA THR A 62 22.45 -1.97 4.02
C THR A 62 23.70 -1.22 3.56
N ALA A 63 24.60 -1.94 2.87
CA ALA A 63 25.86 -1.40 2.35
C ALA A 63 25.77 -0.94 0.88
N ARG A 64 24.71 -1.35 0.15
CA ARG A 64 24.46 -1.03 -1.27
C ARG A 64 22.99 -0.71 -1.47
N ILE A 65 22.68 0.09 -2.49
CA ILE A 65 21.28 0.39 -2.85
C ILE A 65 20.58 -0.92 -3.21
N GLN A 66 19.52 -1.24 -2.48
CA GLN A 66 18.64 -2.37 -2.80
C GLN A 66 17.48 -1.84 -3.66
N LYS A 67 17.22 -2.53 -4.77
CA LYS A 67 16.13 -2.20 -5.70
C LYS A 67 15.14 -3.36 -5.66
N ASP A 68 14.00 -3.11 -5.05
CA ASP A 68 12.91 -4.07 -5.01
C ASP A 68 11.85 -3.70 -6.04
N SER A 69 11.47 -4.67 -6.86
CA SER A 69 10.39 -4.54 -7.84
C SER A 69 9.30 -5.53 -7.45
N MET A 70 8.10 -5.03 -7.17
CA MET A 70 6.96 -5.87 -6.83
C MET A 70 5.99 -6.00 -8.00
N ALA A 71 5.51 -7.23 -8.22
CA ALA A 71 4.32 -7.48 -9.02
C ALA A 71 3.08 -7.27 -8.14
N SER A 72 2.75 -6.00 -7.90
CA SER A 72 1.48 -5.57 -7.32
C SER A 72 0.60 -4.95 -8.42
N PHE A 73 -0.65 -4.62 -8.10
CA PHE A 73 -1.52 -3.82 -8.95
C PHE A 73 -0.84 -2.52 -9.45
N MET A 74 -0.01 -1.91 -8.61
CA MET A 74 0.92 -0.86 -9.03
C MET A 74 2.33 -1.44 -9.04
N GLU A 75 2.94 -1.54 -10.23
CA GLU A 75 4.36 -1.90 -10.34
C GLU A 75 5.22 -0.69 -9.95
N PHE A 76 5.44 -0.50 -8.66
CA PHE A 76 6.39 0.50 -8.16
C PHE A 76 7.76 -0.12 -7.91
N GLN A 77 8.80 0.69 -8.07
CA GLN A 77 10.16 0.33 -7.67
C GLN A 77 10.47 1.02 -6.35
N VAL A 78 10.91 0.24 -5.36
CA VAL A 78 11.37 0.76 -4.07
C VAL A 78 12.88 0.76 -4.07
N TRP A 79 13.46 1.93 -3.84
CA TRP A 79 14.91 2.10 -3.78
C TRP A 79 15.30 2.43 -2.34
N ASP A 80 15.99 1.51 -1.68
CA ASP A 80 16.51 1.69 -0.33
C ASP A 80 17.95 2.23 -0.38
N PHE A 81 18.16 3.47 0.06
CA PHE A 81 19.47 4.10 0.05
C PHE A 81 20.26 3.85 1.34
N PRO A 82 21.55 3.49 1.25
CA PRO A 82 22.40 3.35 2.41
C PRO A 82 22.58 4.70 3.12
N GLY A 83 22.31 4.74 4.42
CA GLY A 83 22.31 5.99 5.22
C GLY A 83 23.67 6.62 5.48
N GLN A 84 24.73 6.13 4.82
CA GLN A 84 26.10 6.67 4.87
C GLN A 84 26.47 7.46 3.61
N ILE A 85 25.68 7.32 2.53
CA ILE A 85 26.01 7.92 1.25
C ILE A 85 25.23 9.23 1.15
N ASP A 86 25.95 10.35 1.21
CA ASP A 86 25.45 11.61 0.70
C ASP A 86 25.39 11.47 -0.83
N VAL A 87 24.19 11.20 -1.35
CA VAL A 87 23.92 10.95 -2.77
C VAL A 87 24.40 12.12 -3.65
N PHE A 88 24.47 13.31 -3.06
CA PHE A 88 24.95 14.53 -3.70
C PHE A 88 26.48 14.67 -3.74
N GLU A 89 27.22 13.96 -2.88
CA GLU A 89 28.69 14.04 -2.84
C GLU A 89 29.39 13.00 -3.71
N THR A 90 28.70 11.94 -4.12
CA THR A 90 29.32 10.85 -4.89
C THR A 90 29.11 11.08 -6.41
N PRO A 91 30.15 11.43 -7.19
CA PRO A 91 30.02 11.82 -8.61
C PRO A 91 29.67 10.69 -9.57
N ASN A 92 29.40 9.48 -9.08
CA ASN A 92 29.01 8.30 -9.87
C ASN A 92 27.50 7.99 -9.82
N PHE A 93 26.70 8.76 -9.09
CA PHE A 93 25.24 8.60 -9.13
C PHE A 93 24.62 9.48 -10.21
N ASP A 94 24.01 8.83 -11.18
CA ASP A 94 23.27 9.49 -12.24
C ASP A 94 21.95 10.04 -11.68
N MET A 95 22.01 11.27 -11.13
CA MET A 95 20.87 11.95 -10.50
C MET A 95 19.68 12.09 -11.45
N GLU A 96 19.90 12.17 -12.76
CA GLU A 96 18.83 12.24 -13.75
C GLU A 96 18.14 10.88 -13.92
N ALA A 97 18.91 9.80 -13.95
CA ALA A 97 18.36 8.45 -13.96
C ALA A 97 17.65 8.07 -12.65
N ILE A 98 18.03 8.66 -11.51
CA ILE A 98 17.44 8.40 -10.19
C ILE A 98 16.20 9.25 -9.99
N PHE A 99 16.30 10.57 -10.12
CA PHE A 99 15.27 11.55 -9.78
C PHE A 99 14.31 11.90 -10.92
N GLY A 100 14.66 11.62 -12.18
CA GLY A 100 13.84 11.97 -13.34
C GLY A 100 12.50 11.23 -13.46
N GLU A 101 12.37 10.04 -12.87
CA GLU A 101 11.12 9.25 -12.85
C GLU A 101 10.55 9.06 -11.43
N ILE A 102 10.97 9.87 -10.46
CA ILE A 102 10.49 9.72 -9.09
C ILE A 102 9.06 10.22 -8.97
N GLY A 103 8.25 9.41 -8.29
CA GLY A 103 6.93 9.80 -7.85
C GLY A 103 6.96 10.49 -6.48
N ALA A 104 7.66 9.89 -5.50
CA ALA A 104 7.77 10.44 -4.16
C ALA A 104 9.10 10.08 -3.49
N LEU A 105 9.62 11.03 -2.71
CA LEU A 105 10.74 10.86 -1.79
C LEU A 105 10.20 10.67 -0.37
N ILE A 106 10.54 9.56 0.26
CA ILE A 106 10.23 9.25 1.66
C ILE A 106 11.51 9.39 2.48
N TRP A 107 11.52 10.34 3.40
CA TRP A 107 12.60 10.56 4.34
C TRP A 107 12.25 9.99 5.72
N VAL A 108 13.04 9.03 6.19
CA VAL A 108 12.81 8.34 7.48
C VAL A 108 13.69 8.96 8.56
N ILE A 109 13.04 9.55 9.57
CA ILE A 109 13.65 10.12 10.79
C ILE A 109 13.37 9.17 11.94
N ASP A 110 14.39 8.84 12.73
CA ASP A 110 14.20 8.09 13.98
C ASP A 110 13.75 9.04 15.10
N ALA A 111 12.59 8.78 15.71
CA ALA A 111 12.08 9.60 16.81
C ALA A 111 12.75 9.30 18.16
N GLN A 112 13.48 8.19 18.28
CA GLN A 112 14.14 7.78 19.53
C GLN A 112 15.61 8.21 19.61
N ASP A 113 16.21 8.61 18.49
CA ASP A 113 17.60 9.07 18.39
C ASP A 113 17.66 10.59 18.15
N ASP A 114 18.86 11.16 18.12
CA ASP A 114 19.05 12.58 17.80
C ASP A 114 18.69 12.88 16.34
N TYR A 115 17.55 13.53 16.14
CA TYR A 115 17.01 13.88 14.82
C TYR A 115 17.58 15.20 14.26
N LEU A 116 18.39 15.95 15.01
CA LEU A 116 18.97 17.22 14.55
C LEU A 116 19.76 17.07 13.25
N GLU A 117 20.64 16.06 13.19
CA GLU A 117 21.42 15.79 11.98
C GLU A 117 20.51 15.32 10.82
N ALA A 118 19.41 14.62 11.12
CA ALA A 118 18.47 14.13 10.10
C ALA A 118 17.75 15.29 9.43
N VAL A 119 17.33 16.28 10.23
CA VAL A 119 16.65 17.48 9.78
C VAL A 119 17.59 18.33 8.91
N ALA A 120 18.82 18.57 9.35
CA ALA A 120 19.80 19.34 8.56
C ALA A 120 20.11 18.68 7.20
N ARG A 121 20.30 17.35 7.17
CA ARG A 121 20.49 16.59 5.93
C ARG A 121 19.26 16.59 5.03
N LEU A 122 18.06 16.51 5.62
CA LEU A 122 16.80 16.61 4.89
C LEU A 122 16.69 17.97 4.21
N ASN A 123 16.93 19.07 4.92
CA ASN A 123 16.81 20.41 4.35
C ASN A 123 17.82 20.61 3.20
N THR A 124 19.06 20.16 3.36
CA THR A 124 20.05 20.16 2.27
C THR A 124 19.56 19.38 1.04
N THR A 125 18.94 18.22 1.27
CA THR A 125 18.37 17.37 0.21
C THR A 125 17.19 18.04 -0.48
N ILE A 126 16.27 18.65 0.28
CA ILE A 126 15.10 19.36 -0.26
C ILE A 126 15.54 20.53 -1.13
N LEU A 127 16.51 21.32 -0.68
CA LEU A 127 17.04 22.46 -1.43
C LEU A 127 17.67 22.02 -2.77
N ALA A 128 18.43 20.93 -2.76
CA ALA A 128 19.01 20.37 -3.98
C ALA A 128 17.94 19.83 -4.95
N LEU A 129 16.87 19.24 -4.44
CA LEU A 129 15.79 18.66 -5.25
C LEU A 129 14.84 19.70 -5.80
N GLN A 130 14.47 20.72 -5.02
CA GLN A 130 13.54 21.75 -5.48
C GLN A 130 14.09 22.56 -6.65
N GLY A 131 15.41 22.71 -6.77
CA GLY A 131 16.04 23.39 -7.92
C GLY A 131 15.86 22.63 -9.23
N ASN A 132 15.90 21.29 -9.20
CA ASN A 132 15.95 20.46 -10.41
C ASN A 132 14.63 19.72 -10.70
N TYR A 133 13.84 19.42 -9.66
CA TYR A 133 12.65 18.56 -9.73
C TYR A 133 11.50 19.09 -8.85
N PRO A 134 10.76 20.11 -9.31
CA PRO A 134 9.69 20.73 -8.51
C PRO A 134 8.44 19.85 -8.33
N ASN A 135 8.28 18.78 -9.12
CA ASN A 135 7.09 17.93 -9.11
C ASN A 135 7.20 16.71 -8.17
N ILE A 136 8.30 16.57 -7.42
CA ILE A 136 8.49 15.46 -6.48
C ILE A 136 7.73 15.73 -5.19
N ASN A 137 6.90 14.77 -4.77
CA ASN A 137 6.27 14.80 -3.45
C ASN A 137 7.28 14.40 -2.38
N ILE A 138 7.42 15.22 -1.33
CA ILE A 138 8.35 14.97 -0.23
C ILE A 138 7.56 14.58 1.01
N GLU A 139 7.85 13.39 1.52
CA GLU A 139 7.16 12.73 2.61
C GLU A 139 8.14 12.44 3.74
N VAL A 140 7.85 12.86 4.95
CA VAL A 140 8.70 12.66 6.12
C VAL A 140 8.04 11.68 7.07
N PHE A 141 8.69 10.55 7.30
CA PHE A 141 8.26 9.51 8.23
C PHE A 141 9.03 9.68 9.54
N ILE A 142 8.33 10.12 10.57
CA ILE A 142 8.80 10.11 11.95
C ILE A 142 8.57 8.69 12.46
N HIS A 143 9.65 7.92 12.55
CA HIS A 143 9.64 6.48 12.74
C HIS A 143 9.98 6.08 14.18
N LYS A 144 9.65 4.83 14.56
CA LYS A 144 9.86 4.25 15.90
C LYS A 144 9.08 4.95 17.03
N VAL A 145 7.85 5.36 16.75
CA VAL A 145 6.98 6.02 17.74
C VAL A 145 6.32 5.07 18.74
N ASP A 146 6.57 3.76 18.65
CA ASP A 146 5.95 2.70 19.46
C ASP A 146 6.21 2.83 20.97
N GLY A 147 7.40 3.27 21.37
CA GLY A 147 7.76 3.43 22.78
C GLY A 147 7.40 4.78 23.40
N LEU A 148 6.75 5.67 22.65
CA LEU A 148 6.54 7.07 23.04
C LEU A 148 5.09 7.32 23.50
N SER A 149 4.91 8.21 24.48
CA SER A 149 3.58 8.68 24.88
C SER A 149 2.96 9.56 23.78
N ASP A 150 1.63 9.61 23.71
CA ASP A 150 0.94 10.37 22.65
C ASP A 150 1.21 11.89 22.72
N ASP A 151 1.34 12.44 23.92
CA ASP A 151 1.75 13.84 24.11
C ASP A 151 3.15 14.09 23.52
N TYR A 152 4.09 13.18 23.77
CA TYR A 152 5.46 13.29 23.29
C TYR A 152 5.55 13.12 21.77
N LYS A 153 4.71 12.26 21.17
CA LYS A 153 4.60 12.13 19.70
C LYS A 153 4.16 13.45 19.06
N LEU A 154 3.15 14.10 19.63
CA LEU A 154 2.64 15.39 19.12
C LEU A 154 3.68 16.50 19.27
N ASP A 155 4.42 16.51 20.37
CA ASP A 155 5.48 17.49 20.60
C ASP A 155 6.65 17.30 19.63
N ILE A 156 7.15 16.07 19.43
CA ILE A 156 8.18 15.76 18.43
C ILE A 156 7.71 16.15 17.02
N GLN A 157 6.47 15.80 16.67
CA GLN A 157 5.93 16.12 15.36
C GLN A 157 5.91 17.63 15.12
N ARG A 158 5.45 18.40 16.10
CA ARG A 158 5.42 19.87 16.02
C ARG A 158 6.82 20.45 15.92
N ASP A 159 7.74 19.98 16.75
CA ASP A 159 9.11 20.47 16.78
C ASP A 159 9.84 20.21 15.45
N ILE A 160 9.76 18.97 14.92
CA ILE A 160 10.32 18.62 13.61
C ILE A 160 9.68 19.44 12.49
N THR A 161 8.35 19.62 12.52
CA THR A 161 7.62 20.39 11.51
C THR A 161 8.08 21.84 11.50
N ILE A 162 8.14 22.48 12.66
CA ILE A 162 8.56 23.89 12.80
C ILE A 162 10.00 24.05 12.32
N ARG A 163 10.93 23.20 12.77
CA ARG A 163 12.34 23.32 12.36
C ARG A 163 12.55 23.16 10.85
N ILE A 164 11.88 22.20 10.22
CA ILE A 164 11.97 22.01 8.77
C ILE A 164 11.35 23.20 8.03
N GLN A 165 10.18 23.68 8.48
CA GLN A 165 9.51 24.82 7.85
C GLN A 165 10.29 26.13 8.01
N ASP A 166 10.87 26.38 9.19
CA ASP A 166 11.67 27.57 9.47
C ASP A 166 12.94 27.57 8.61
N GLU A 167 13.69 26.47 8.56
CA GLU A 167 14.89 26.37 7.73
C GLU A 167 14.57 26.49 6.23
N LEU A 168 13.45 25.94 5.75
CA LEU A 168 13.04 26.10 4.35
C LEU A 168 12.59 27.54 4.05
N SER A 169 11.95 28.21 5.01
CA SER A 169 11.53 29.61 4.89
C SER A 169 12.74 30.56 4.85
N ASP A 170 13.78 30.29 5.63
CA ASP A 170 15.04 31.05 5.62
C ASP A 170 15.74 31.00 4.25
N HIS A 171 15.58 29.91 3.51
CA HIS A 171 16.11 29.75 2.16
C HIS A 171 15.18 30.28 1.05
N GLY A 172 14.06 30.93 1.42
CA GLY A 172 13.15 31.60 0.50
C GLY A 172 12.05 30.72 -0.09
N PHE A 173 11.83 29.52 0.46
CA PHE A 173 10.76 28.61 0.05
C PHE A 173 9.60 28.68 1.04
N GLU A 174 8.71 29.65 0.87
CA GLU A 174 7.46 29.71 1.62
C GLU A 174 6.52 28.57 1.16
N ASN A 175 6.19 27.64 2.07
CA ASN A 175 5.27 26.52 1.88
C ASN A 175 5.72 25.41 0.92
N ALA A 176 6.91 24.86 1.11
CA ALA A 176 7.25 23.56 0.50
C ALA A 176 6.19 22.50 0.87
N PRO A 177 5.67 21.70 -0.08
CA PRO A 177 4.66 20.68 0.17
C PRO A 177 5.28 19.44 0.84
N VAL A 178 5.75 19.60 2.08
CA VAL A 178 6.26 18.52 2.92
C VAL A 178 5.13 17.99 3.79
N THR A 179 4.88 16.69 3.73
CA THR A 179 3.90 16.02 4.58
C THR A 179 4.55 15.09 5.58
N PHE A 180 4.00 15.07 6.80
CA PHE A 180 4.57 14.38 7.95
C PHE A 180 3.68 13.21 8.37
N HIS A 181 4.29 12.07 8.62
CA HIS A 181 3.61 10.85 9.04
C HIS A 181 4.31 10.23 10.26
N LEU A 182 3.52 9.93 11.30
CA LEU A 182 3.98 9.16 12.46
C LEU A 182 3.86 7.67 12.11
N THR A 183 4.97 6.94 12.16
CA THR A 183 5.02 5.55 11.70
C THR A 183 5.72 4.63 12.70
N SER A 184 5.24 3.40 12.80
CA SER A 184 5.95 2.31 13.48
C SER A 184 5.74 1.02 12.71
N ILE A 185 6.73 0.12 12.71
CA ILE A 185 6.61 -1.21 12.09
C ILE A 185 5.75 -2.18 12.93
N TYR A 186 5.51 -1.87 14.20
CA TYR A 186 4.68 -2.71 15.09
C TYR A 186 3.19 -2.41 14.95
N ASN A 187 2.85 -1.23 14.45
CA ASN A 187 1.48 -0.79 14.26
C ASN A 187 1.16 -0.68 12.76
N HIS A 188 -0.13 -0.61 12.46
CA HIS A 188 -0.64 -0.46 11.10
C HIS A 188 -0.41 0.94 10.49
N SER A 189 0.13 1.89 11.26
CA SER A 189 0.38 3.28 10.81
C SER A 189 1.36 3.37 9.65
N ILE A 190 2.33 2.45 9.55
CA ILE A 190 3.26 2.44 8.43
C ILE A 190 2.53 2.20 7.11
N PHE A 191 1.59 1.25 7.08
CA PHE A 191 0.82 0.94 5.88
C PHE A 191 -0.16 2.08 5.54
N GLU A 192 -0.74 2.73 6.54
CA GLU A 192 -1.57 3.92 6.33
C GLU A 192 -0.76 5.08 5.71
N ALA A 193 0.45 5.32 6.23
CA ALA A 193 1.34 6.35 5.69
C ALA A 193 1.71 6.05 4.23
N PHE A 194 2.14 4.81 3.92
CA PHE A 194 2.39 4.40 2.54
C PHE A 194 1.17 4.54 1.63
N SER A 195 -0.02 4.23 2.14
CA SER A 195 -1.26 4.39 1.38
C SER A 195 -1.50 5.84 0.99
N LYS A 196 -1.28 6.80 1.90
CA LYS A 196 -1.37 8.23 1.59
C LYS A 196 -0.30 8.69 0.60
N VAL A 197 0.93 8.18 0.71
CA VAL A 197 1.99 8.48 -0.26
C VAL A 197 1.61 7.98 -1.65
N ILE A 198 1.18 6.73 -1.74
CA ILE A 198 0.81 6.08 -3.00
C ILE A 198 -0.40 6.74 -3.64
N GLN A 199 -1.40 7.16 -2.85
CA GLN A 199 -2.55 7.93 -3.33
C GLN A 199 -2.15 9.17 -4.12
N LYS A 200 -1.15 9.92 -3.65
CA LYS A 200 -0.64 11.11 -4.35
C LYS A 200 0.05 10.78 -5.66
N LEU A 201 0.48 9.54 -5.87
CA LEU A 201 1.12 9.08 -7.10
C LEU A 201 0.10 8.65 -8.16
N ILE A 202 -1.14 8.39 -7.78
CA ILE A 202 -2.15 7.86 -8.71
C ILE A 202 -2.78 9.01 -9.49
N PRO A 203 -2.63 9.04 -10.83
CA PRO A 203 -3.29 10.05 -11.64
C PRO A 203 -4.80 9.85 -11.58
N ARG A 204 -5.55 10.95 -11.42
CA ARG A 204 -7.03 10.98 -11.35
C ARG A 204 -7.64 10.27 -10.13
N LEU A 205 -6.96 10.29 -8.99
CA LEU A 205 -7.48 9.79 -7.70
C LEU A 205 -8.90 10.32 -7.39
N GLY A 206 -9.17 11.61 -7.66
CA GLY A 206 -10.48 12.21 -7.36
C GLY A 206 -11.67 11.54 -8.07
N THR A 207 -11.46 10.86 -9.20
CA THR A 207 -12.51 10.06 -9.84
C THR A 207 -12.79 8.77 -9.07
N LEU A 208 -11.76 8.08 -8.60
CA LEU A 208 -11.90 6.89 -7.76
C LEU A 208 -12.55 7.23 -6.42
N GLU A 209 -12.14 8.31 -5.76
CA GLU A 209 -12.75 8.80 -4.53
C GLU A 209 -14.22 9.17 -4.71
N ALA A 210 -14.58 9.78 -5.85
CA ALA A 210 -15.96 10.10 -6.18
C ALA A 210 -16.81 8.83 -6.41
N MET A 211 -16.25 7.81 -7.08
CA MET A 211 -16.92 6.51 -7.26
C MET A 211 -17.17 5.83 -5.91
N LEU A 212 -16.15 5.76 -5.03
CA LEU A 212 -16.28 5.17 -3.69
C LEU A 212 -17.26 5.97 -2.82
N THR A 213 -17.19 7.30 -2.84
CA THR A 213 -18.12 8.17 -2.11
C THR A 213 -19.57 7.97 -2.58
N ASN A 214 -19.80 7.81 -3.89
CA ASN A 214 -21.14 7.50 -4.41
C ASN A 214 -21.63 6.11 -4.00
N LEU A 215 -20.73 5.12 -3.97
CA LEU A 215 -21.04 3.79 -3.44
C LEU A 215 -21.43 3.86 -1.96
N CYS A 216 -20.64 4.54 -1.13
CA CYS A 216 -20.95 4.72 0.29
C CYS A 216 -22.31 5.39 0.51
N ARG A 217 -22.63 6.43 -0.27
CA ARG A 217 -23.93 7.12 -0.21
C ARG A 217 -25.11 6.24 -0.61
N THR A 218 -24.96 5.41 -1.64
CA THR A 218 -26.05 4.58 -2.18
C THR A 218 -26.29 3.35 -1.32
N CYS A 219 -25.21 2.69 -0.88
CA CYS A 219 -25.26 1.47 -0.08
C CYS A 219 -25.30 1.73 1.44
N ARG A 220 -25.23 2.99 1.88
CA ARG A 220 -25.15 3.40 3.30
C ARG A 220 -24.00 2.73 4.04
N PHE A 221 -22.84 2.66 3.38
CA PHE A 221 -21.61 2.26 4.04
C PHE A 221 -21.08 3.40 4.90
N GLU A 222 -20.54 3.04 6.06
CA GLU A 222 -19.83 3.99 6.93
C GLU A 222 -18.47 4.35 6.32
N LYS A 223 -17.81 3.36 5.72
CA LYS A 223 -16.45 3.50 5.18
C LYS A 223 -16.23 2.51 4.04
N ALA A 224 -15.46 2.90 3.02
CA ALA A 224 -15.01 1.99 1.97
C ALA A 224 -13.54 2.22 1.63
N TYR A 225 -12.83 1.12 1.43
CA TYR A 225 -11.41 1.08 1.11
C TYR A 225 -11.18 0.15 -0.07
N LEU A 226 -10.37 0.60 -1.04
CA LEU A 226 -9.87 -0.24 -2.10
C LEU A 226 -8.44 -0.65 -1.75
N PHE A 227 -8.26 -1.90 -1.35
CA PHE A 227 -6.99 -2.48 -0.91
C PHE A 227 -6.26 -3.22 -2.02
N ASP A 228 -4.92 -3.14 -2.00
CA ASP A 228 -4.06 -4.17 -2.57
C ASP A 228 -3.86 -5.29 -1.54
N VAL A 229 -4.30 -6.49 -1.90
CA VAL A 229 -4.29 -7.67 -1.02
C VAL A 229 -2.87 -8.08 -0.62
N MET A 230 -1.89 -7.89 -1.51
CA MET A 230 -0.53 -8.33 -1.23
C MET A 230 0.22 -7.36 -0.32
N SER A 231 0.09 -6.05 -0.53
CA SER A 231 0.82 -5.05 0.26
C SER A 231 0.03 -4.51 1.46
N LYS A 232 -1.28 -4.78 1.54
CA LYS A 232 -2.23 -4.19 2.51
C LYS A 232 -2.36 -2.66 2.41
N ILE A 233 -1.86 -2.09 1.33
CA ILE A 233 -1.93 -0.66 1.05
C ILE A 233 -3.30 -0.37 0.44
N TYR A 234 -4.00 0.65 0.93
CA TYR A 234 -5.22 1.12 0.26
C TYR A 234 -4.88 2.14 -0.82
N ILE A 235 -5.40 1.88 -2.01
CA ILE A 235 -5.22 2.70 -3.20
C ILE A 235 -6.13 3.92 -3.18
N ALA A 236 -7.36 3.74 -2.71
CA ALA A 236 -8.37 4.78 -2.64
C ALA A 236 -9.29 4.54 -1.45
N THR A 237 -9.81 5.63 -0.90
CA THR A 237 -10.82 5.61 0.15
C THR A 237 -11.89 6.65 -0.18
N ASP A 238 -13.00 6.60 0.54
CA ASP A 238 -14.05 7.59 0.43
C ASP A 238 -13.65 8.93 1.06
N SER A 239 -14.44 9.99 0.84
CA SER A 239 -14.14 11.33 1.36
C SER A 239 -14.25 11.46 2.88
N ALA A 240 -14.81 10.48 3.61
CA ALA A 240 -14.82 10.53 5.07
C ALA A 240 -13.38 10.46 5.60
N THR A 241 -13.14 11.06 6.77
CA THR A 241 -11.83 10.95 7.42
C THR A 241 -11.50 9.48 7.64
N ALA A 242 -10.30 9.05 7.22
CA ALA A 242 -9.82 7.71 7.51
C ALA A 242 -9.60 7.58 9.02
N ASP A 243 -10.27 6.62 9.62
CA ASP A 243 -10.06 6.24 11.02
C ASP A 243 -9.10 5.06 11.07
N MET A 244 -8.10 5.17 11.95
CA MET A 244 -7.04 4.17 12.08
C MET A 244 -7.62 2.83 12.55
N ALA A 245 -8.60 2.84 13.46
CA ALA A 245 -9.23 1.60 13.93
C ALA A 245 -10.00 0.90 12.81
N SER A 246 -10.69 1.65 11.96
CA SER A 246 -11.39 1.11 10.80
C SER A 246 -10.41 0.47 9.79
N TYR A 247 -9.23 1.07 9.60
CA TYR A 247 -8.18 0.51 8.75
C TYR A 247 -7.61 -0.80 9.33
N GLU A 248 -7.31 -0.84 10.63
CA GLU A 248 -6.79 -2.03 11.31
C GLU A 248 -7.73 -3.23 11.16
N ILE A 249 -9.03 -3.02 11.43
CA ILE A 249 -10.02 -4.09 11.29
C ILE A 249 -10.10 -4.60 9.84
N CYS A 250 -10.06 -3.70 8.85
CA CYS A 250 -10.10 -4.09 7.44
C CYS A 250 -8.84 -4.85 7.01
N SER A 251 -7.67 -4.44 7.50
CA SER A 251 -6.38 -5.08 7.25
C SER A 251 -6.35 -6.51 7.81
N ASP A 252 -6.72 -6.67 9.08
CA ASP A 252 -6.78 -7.98 9.75
C ASP A 252 -7.81 -8.90 9.08
N TYR A 253 -8.93 -8.34 8.60
CA TYR A 253 -9.94 -9.11 7.87
C TYR A 253 -9.39 -9.68 6.56
N ILE A 254 -8.56 -8.93 5.83
CA ILE A 254 -7.91 -9.43 4.60
C ILE A 254 -7.01 -10.62 4.94
N ASP A 255 -6.22 -10.56 6.02
CA ASP A 255 -5.36 -11.68 6.44
C ASP A 255 -6.16 -12.93 6.75
N VAL A 256 -7.22 -12.81 7.58
CA VAL A 256 -8.09 -13.94 7.92
C VAL A 256 -8.64 -14.60 6.66
N ILE A 257 -9.03 -13.80 5.67
CA ILE A 257 -9.58 -14.28 4.42
C ILE A 257 -8.51 -14.95 3.55
N ILE A 258 -7.30 -14.42 3.50
CA ILE A 258 -6.17 -15.04 2.81
C ILE A 258 -5.83 -16.38 3.48
N ASP A 259 -5.70 -16.42 4.81
CA ASP A 259 -5.35 -17.62 5.57
C ASP A 259 -6.40 -18.72 5.39
N ILE A 260 -7.69 -18.37 5.47
CA ILE A 260 -8.78 -19.32 5.19
C ILE A 260 -8.71 -19.82 3.74
N THR A 261 -8.42 -18.93 2.78
CA THR A 261 -8.31 -19.30 1.37
C THR A 261 -7.06 -20.15 1.10
N GLU A 262 -5.98 -19.96 1.83
CA GLU A 262 -4.78 -20.78 1.71
C GLU A 262 -5.03 -22.20 2.23
N VAL A 263 -5.66 -22.30 3.41
CA VAL A 263 -5.99 -23.58 4.05
C VAL A 263 -7.03 -24.37 3.27
N TYR A 264 -8.13 -23.71 2.85
CA TYR A 264 -9.28 -24.39 2.24
C TYR A 264 -9.38 -24.22 0.72
N GLY A 265 -8.74 -23.21 0.13
CA GLY A 265 -8.80 -22.95 -1.31
C GLY A 265 -8.01 -23.97 -2.14
N THR A 266 -6.98 -24.57 -1.56
CA THR A 266 -6.22 -25.67 -2.16
C THR A 266 -6.84 -27.04 -1.88
N TRP A 267 -7.96 -27.11 -1.14
CA TRP A 267 -8.65 -28.35 -0.84
C TRP A 267 -9.29 -28.93 -2.11
N GLN A 268 -8.50 -29.73 -2.83
CA GLN A 268 -8.99 -30.49 -3.96
C GLN A 268 -9.92 -31.59 -3.43
N ARG A 269 -11.23 -31.42 -3.64
CA ARG A 269 -12.20 -32.49 -3.36
C ARG A 269 -11.79 -33.75 -4.12
N SER A 270 -11.82 -34.89 -3.44
CA SER A 270 -11.52 -36.19 -4.06
C SER A 270 -12.44 -36.44 -5.26
N ASP A 271 -11.93 -37.14 -6.27
CA ASP A 271 -12.66 -37.40 -7.51
C ASP A 271 -14.00 -38.12 -7.28
N GLU A 272 -14.09 -38.94 -6.24
CA GLU A 272 -15.35 -39.58 -5.82
C GLU A 272 -16.38 -38.58 -5.28
N SER A 273 -15.94 -37.57 -4.53
CA SER A 273 -16.81 -36.53 -3.99
C SER A 273 -17.25 -35.56 -5.08
N ARG A 274 -16.36 -35.26 -6.05
CA ARG A 274 -16.70 -34.46 -7.23
C ARG A 274 -17.78 -35.13 -8.07
N LYS A 275 -17.62 -36.42 -8.40
CA LYS A 275 -18.62 -37.18 -9.16
C LYS A 275 -19.97 -37.31 -8.47
N LYS A 276 -20.00 -37.37 -7.13
CA LYS A 276 -21.26 -37.36 -6.36
C LYS A 276 -21.99 -36.01 -6.43
N LEU A 277 -21.24 -34.90 -6.45
CA LEU A 277 -21.80 -33.54 -6.52
C LEU A 277 -22.22 -33.14 -7.94
N GLU A 278 -21.55 -33.69 -8.96
CA GLU A 278 -21.92 -33.52 -10.37
C GLU A 278 -23.03 -34.48 -10.82
N GLY A 279 -23.56 -35.32 -9.92
CA GLY A 279 -24.68 -36.21 -10.17
C GLY A 279 -26.05 -35.56 -9.94
N ASP A 280 -27.09 -36.39 -9.82
CA ASP A 280 -28.47 -35.93 -9.56
C ASP A 280 -28.58 -35.19 -8.22
N PRO A 281 -29.37 -34.09 -8.14
CA PRO A 281 -30.40 -33.66 -9.09
C PRO A 281 -29.99 -32.57 -10.10
N LEU A 282 -28.76 -32.02 -10.08
CA LEU A 282 -28.38 -30.92 -10.97
C LEU A 282 -27.64 -31.36 -12.25
N ASN A 283 -26.89 -32.48 -12.25
CA ASN A 283 -26.12 -32.97 -13.41
C ASN A 283 -25.32 -31.87 -14.17
N MET A 284 -24.82 -30.88 -13.43
CA MET A 284 -23.98 -29.78 -13.95
C MET A 284 -22.56 -29.94 -13.43
N LYS A 285 -21.56 -29.50 -14.22
CA LYS A 285 -20.17 -29.47 -13.77
C LYS A 285 -20.05 -28.60 -12.52
N LEU A 286 -19.16 -28.98 -11.61
CA LEU A 286 -18.95 -28.26 -10.34
C LEU A 286 -18.63 -26.77 -10.50
N GLU A 287 -18.04 -26.40 -11.64
CA GLU A 287 -17.72 -25.01 -12.02
C GLU A 287 -18.97 -24.20 -12.40
N ASP A 288 -19.97 -24.84 -13.01
CA ASP A 288 -21.23 -24.21 -13.43
C ASP A 288 -22.28 -24.20 -12.31
N GLN A 289 -22.07 -24.99 -11.25
CA GLN A 289 -22.89 -24.96 -10.03
C GLN A 289 -22.56 -23.77 -9.11
N VAL A 290 -21.45 -23.06 -9.36
CA VAL A 290 -21.05 -21.90 -8.54
C VAL A 290 -21.88 -20.68 -8.96
N GLY A 291 -22.88 -20.32 -8.15
CA GLY A 291 -23.79 -19.21 -8.43
C GLY A 291 -23.14 -17.81 -8.46
N CYS A 292 -21.93 -17.64 -7.93
CA CYS A 292 -21.16 -16.41 -8.02
C CYS A 292 -19.69 -16.73 -8.27
N ALA A 293 -19.19 -16.44 -9.47
CA ALA A 293 -17.80 -16.72 -9.86
C ALA A 293 -16.79 -15.83 -9.12
N THR A 294 -17.26 -14.69 -8.62
CA THR A 294 -16.49 -13.67 -7.91
C THR A 294 -16.65 -13.89 -6.41
N ALA A 295 -15.55 -13.82 -5.67
CA ALA A 295 -15.58 -14.17 -4.28
C ALA A 295 -16.03 -12.99 -3.42
N GLU A 296 -17.15 -13.22 -2.75
CA GLU A 296 -17.70 -12.34 -1.73
C GLU A 296 -17.45 -12.97 -0.37
N SER A 297 -17.06 -12.15 0.58
CA SER A 297 -17.06 -12.55 1.98
C SER A 297 -17.69 -11.43 2.81
N CYS A 298 -18.67 -11.80 3.63
CA CYS A 298 -19.25 -10.90 4.61
C CYS A 298 -18.98 -11.46 6.01
N LEU A 299 -18.43 -10.64 6.89
CA LEU A 299 -18.19 -10.97 8.28
C LEU A 299 -18.93 -9.97 9.15
N VAL A 300 -19.59 -10.45 10.21
CA VAL A 300 -20.21 -9.59 11.22
C VAL A 300 -19.42 -9.73 12.51
N LEU A 301 -18.85 -8.63 13.00
CA LEU A 301 -18.15 -8.61 14.26
C LEU A 301 -19.16 -8.61 15.41
N HIS A 302 -19.01 -9.54 16.35
CA HIS A 302 -19.93 -9.73 17.46
C HIS A 302 -19.97 -8.53 18.44
N ASP A 303 -18.87 -7.79 18.57
CA ASP A 303 -18.74 -6.73 19.58
C ASP A 303 -19.28 -5.36 19.11
N SER A 304 -19.28 -5.09 17.81
CA SER A 304 -19.70 -3.79 17.25
C SER A 304 -20.98 -3.86 16.43
N ASN A 305 -21.49 -5.07 16.15
CA ASN A 305 -22.61 -5.36 15.25
C ASN A 305 -22.45 -4.81 13.82
N LYS A 306 -21.27 -4.30 13.46
CA LYS A 306 -20.99 -3.73 12.14
C LYS A 306 -20.63 -4.85 11.14
N PRO A 307 -21.41 -5.05 10.06
CA PRO A 307 -21.03 -5.98 9.00
C PRO A 307 -19.88 -5.40 8.18
N ILE A 308 -18.88 -6.22 7.87
CA ILE A 308 -17.77 -5.89 6.97
C ILE A 308 -17.90 -6.77 5.73
N MET A 309 -17.99 -6.11 4.59
CA MET A 309 -18.07 -6.75 3.29
C MET A 309 -16.72 -6.66 2.59
N LEU A 310 -16.22 -7.78 2.08
CA LEU A 310 -15.07 -7.85 1.18
C LEU A 310 -15.53 -8.39 -0.17
N ARG A 311 -15.15 -7.67 -1.22
CA ARG A 311 -15.40 -8.02 -2.62
C ARG A 311 -14.11 -7.97 -3.42
N GLU A 312 -13.80 -9.05 -4.13
CA GLU A 312 -12.71 -9.09 -5.10
C GLU A 312 -13.02 -8.19 -6.31
N VAL A 313 -12.07 -7.30 -6.68
CA VAL A 313 -12.17 -6.40 -7.85
C VAL A 313 -11.29 -6.93 -8.99
N ASP A 314 -10.03 -7.23 -8.69
CA ASP A 314 -9.04 -7.80 -9.60
C ASP A 314 -8.17 -8.80 -8.81
N ARG A 315 -7.26 -9.51 -9.47
CA ARG A 315 -6.35 -10.49 -8.84
C ARG A 315 -5.49 -9.90 -7.71
N TYR A 316 -5.31 -8.59 -7.69
CA TYR A 316 -4.52 -7.90 -6.67
C TYR A 316 -5.38 -6.95 -5.82
N LEU A 317 -6.60 -6.62 -6.25
CA LEU A 317 -7.42 -5.59 -5.61
C LEU A 317 -8.67 -6.17 -4.95
N ALA A 318 -8.92 -5.73 -3.72
CA ALA A 318 -10.13 -6.04 -2.97
C ALA A 318 -10.78 -4.75 -2.47
N LEU A 319 -12.09 -4.64 -2.64
CA LEU A 319 -12.91 -3.61 -2.02
C LEU A 319 -13.36 -4.13 -0.66
N VAL A 320 -13.05 -3.38 0.40
CA VAL A 320 -13.52 -3.65 1.76
C VAL A 320 -14.40 -2.50 2.22
N ALA A 321 -15.62 -2.79 2.62
CA ALA A 321 -16.59 -1.80 3.07
C ALA A 321 -17.16 -2.15 4.44
N ILE A 322 -17.26 -1.14 5.31
CA ILE A 322 -17.91 -1.24 6.62
C ILE A 322 -19.35 -0.79 6.44
N MET A 323 -20.29 -1.70 6.69
CA MET A 323 -21.71 -1.49 6.56
C MET A 323 -22.32 -1.00 7.88
N THR A 324 -23.49 -0.37 7.77
CA THR A 324 -24.37 -0.07 8.91
C THR A 324 -25.42 -1.18 9.08
N ASP A 325 -25.95 -1.36 10.29
CA ASP A 325 -26.89 -2.44 10.65
C ASP A 325 -28.10 -2.53 9.70
N ASP A 326 -28.67 -1.39 9.30
CA ASP A 326 -29.82 -1.31 8.37
C ASP A 326 -29.49 -1.79 6.94
N SER A 327 -28.21 -1.79 6.57
CA SER A 327 -27.77 -2.09 5.20
C SER A 327 -27.71 -3.58 4.93
N TYR A 328 -27.56 -4.40 5.97
CA TYR A 328 -27.46 -5.85 5.84
C TYR A 328 -28.77 -6.48 5.33
N GLU A 329 -29.93 -5.91 5.70
CA GLU A 329 -31.24 -6.38 5.22
C GLU A 329 -31.42 -6.24 3.70
N LYS A 330 -30.66 -5.36 3.05
CA LYS A 330 -30.74 -5.05 1.61
C LYS A 330 -29.54 -5.57 0.83
N MET A 331 -28.91 -6.65 1.30
CA MET A 331 -27.72 -7.25 0.69
C MET A 331 -27.81 -7.45 -0.84
N PRO A 332 -28.94 -7.87 -1.44
CA PRO A 332 -29.02 -8.02 -2.90
C PRO A 332 -28.84 -6.71 -3.68
N LEU A 333 -29.36 -5.60 -3.15
CA LEU A 333 -29.19 -4.27 -3.76
C LEU A 333 -27.76 -3.77 -3.59
N VAL A 334 -27.17 -4.03 -2.41
CA VAL A 334 -25.77 -3.70 -2.13
C VAL A 334 -24.85 -4.44 -3.10
N ASN A 335 -25.06 -5.75 -3.28
CA ASN A 335 -24.25 -6.56 -4.19
C ASN A 335 -24.35 -6.06 -5.64
N MET A 336 -25.55 -5.75 -6.14
CA MET A 336 -25.75 -5.21 -7.48
C MET A 336 -25.02 -3.87 -7.70
N ASN A 337 -25.09 -2.97 -6.71
CA ASN A 337 -24.39 -1.69 -6.77
C ASN A 337 -22.87 -1.85 -6.71
N VAL A 338 -22.39 -2.74 -5.84
CA VAL A 338 -20.97 -3.06 -5.71
C VAL A 338 -20.45 -3.66 -7.01
N GLU A 339 -21.17 -4.57 -7.65
CA GLU A 339 -20.80 -5.17 -8.93
C GLU A 339 -20.67 -4.10 -10.03
N THR A 340 -21.61 -3.19 -10.13
CA THR A 340 -21.55 -2.06 -11.08
C THR A 340 -20.30 -1.19 -10.84
N VAL A 341 -19.94 -0.95 -9.57
CA VAL A 341 -18.75 -0.16 -9.22
C VAL A 341 -17.47 -0.93 -9.52
N VAL A 342 -17.42 -2.23 -9.27
CA VAL A 342 -16.27 -3.09 -9.60
C VAL A 342 -16.01 -3.10 -11.11
N GLU A 343 -17.06 -3.21 -11.92
CA GLU A 343 -16.96 -3.08 -13.38
C GLU A 343 -16.42 -1.70 -13.79
N GLY A 344 -16.96 -0.62 -13.21
CA GLY A 344 -16.49 0.75 -13.48
C GLY A 344 -15.04 1.00 -13.07
N ILE A 345 -14.60 0.44 -11.93
CA ILE A 345 -13.20 0.52 -11.47
C ILE A 345 -12.28 -0.24 -12.44
N THR A 346 -12.71 -1.42 -12.90
CA THR A 346 -11.97 -2.23 -13.88
C THR A 346 -11.80 -1.49 -15.20
N GLU A 347 -12.86 -0.84 -15.69
CA GLU A 347 -12.81 -0.01 -16.89
C GLU A 347 -11.89 1.22 -16.71
N PHE A 348 -12.01 1.92 -15.57
CA PHE A 348 -11.16 3.06 -15.24
C PHE A 348 -9.67 2.70 -15.30
N PHE A 349 -9.30 1.54 -14.78
CA PHE A 349 -7.91 1.09 -14.81
C PHE A 349 -7.45 0.62 -16.18
N ASN A 350 -8.32 0.02 -16.99
CA ASN A 350 -7.99 -0.31 -18.39
C ASN A 350 -7.72 0.94 -19.24
N ILE A 351 -8.44 2.04 -18.95
CA ILE A 351 -8.22 3.34 -19.62
C ILE A 351 -6.97 4.05 -19.07
N THR A 352 -6.64 3.83 -17.80
CA THR A 352 -5.53 4.51 -17.12
C THR A 352 -4.19 3.80 -17.29
N LYS A 353 -4.17 2.49 -17.56
CA LYS A 353 -2.93 1.78 -17.91
C LYS A 353 -2.33 2.47 -19.15
N PRO A 354 -1.10 2.98 -19.07
CA PRO A 354 -0.44 3.51 -20.25
C PRO A 354 -0.41 2.39 -21.28
N LYS A 355 -0.95 2.64 -22.48
CA LYS A 355 -0.77 1.73 -23.60
C LYS A 355 0.74 1.59 -23.79
N THR A 356 1.29 0.44 -23.42
CA THR A 356 2.65 0.07 -23.79
C THR A 356 2.72 0.22 -25.30
N GLN A 357 3.54 1.14 -25.78
CA GLN A 357 3.82 1.31 -27.20
C GLN A 357 4.62 0.09 -27.67
N ASP A 358 3.93 -1.03 -27.90
CA ASP A 358 4.47 -2.23 -28.56
C ASP A 358 3.66 -2.55 -29.84
N GLN A 359 3.16 -1.51 -30.51
CA GLN A 359 2.66 -1.62 -31.88
C GLN A 359 3.05 -0.37 -32.68
N GLN A 360 4.28 -0.36 -33.21
CA GLN A 360 4.62 0.25 -34.49
C GLN A 360 5.41 -0.74 -35.33
#